data_AF-A0AAV1YBL2-F1
#
_entry.id   AF-A0AAV1YBL2-F1
#
_cell.length_a   1.000
_cell.length_b   1.000
_cell.length_c   1.000
_cell.angle_alpha   90.00
_cell.angle_beta   90.00
_cell.angle_gamma   90.00
#
_symmetry.space_group_name_H-M   'P 1'
#
loop_
_entity.id
_entity.type
_entity.pdbx_description
1 polymer ?
#
loop_
_entity_poly.entity_id
_entity_poly.type
_entity_poly.pdbx_seq_one_letter_code
_entity_poly.pdbx_strand_id
1 'polypeptide(L)'
;MANTDSSSSSPPPPPGDASSEPLSAVAASSAAVSAAAASSSLPSIADIRSAARSAQQTSSTHLRTFQNHIAEAVSQYRTYEDAFLSKVKDGLVVARENQALGAGLAISAALIAMRAPRRFLFRHTFGRFQSEEARYVSAEKSVKDLNQSLELMKNESKKLLERTTLAEKDMKYGYNELMSTGTKCKQLTKSLYKVEARAADLMDRLREVPTRESLALRADVASMVSNLKRQRSALEKRRRKISELGLAV
;
A
#
# COMPACT_ATOMS: atom_id res chain seq x y z
N MET A 1 -32.09 22.14 -65.03
CA MET A 1 -33.04 22.78 -64.09
C MET A 1 -32.17 23.35 -62.98
N ALA A 2 -31.84 24.64 -63.09
CA ALA A 2 -32.60 25.77 -62.52
C ALA A 2 -32.15 26.00 -61.06
N ASN A 3 -31.16 26.86 -60.86
CA ASN A 3 -31.29 28.28 -60.47
C ASN A 3 -31.42 28.41 -58.94
N THR A 4 -30.37 28.79 -58.20
CA THR A 4 -29.86 30.18 -57.97
C THR A 4 -30.86 31.11 -57.30
N ASP A 5 -30.57 31.50 -56.05
CA ASP A 5 -30.64 32.91 -55.61
C ASP A 5 -29.81 33.12 -54.31
N SER A 6 -29.65 34.37 -53.87
CA SER A 6 -28.56 34.82 -52.97
C SER A 6 -29.00 35.67 -51.76
N SER A 7 -28.02 36.00 -50.89
CA SER A 7 -27.91 37.24 -50.08
C SER A 7 -28.46 37.29 -48.63
N SER A 8 -27.52 37.18 -47.68
CA SER A 8 -27.27 38.03 -46.48
C SER A 8 -28.40 38.78 -45.72
N SER A 9 -28.38 38.71 -44.38
CA SER A 9 -28.29 39.88 -43.44
C SER A 9 -28.46 39.51 -41.93
N SER A 10 -28.32 40.49 -41.04
CA SER A 10 -28.54 40.49 -39.56
C SER A 10 -28.64 41.96 -39.08
N PRO A 11 -29.04 42.34 -37.83
CA PRO A 11 -29.65 41.62 -36.69
C PRO A 11 -31.08 42.22 -36.42
N PRO A 12 -31.58 42.85 -35.30
CA PRO A 12 -31.23 42.90 -33.86
C PRO A 12 -32.27 42.31 -32.83
N PRO A 13 -33.13 43.02 -32.02
CA PRO A 13 -33.18 42.75 -30.57
C PRO A 13 -34.63 42.56 -29.95
N PRO A 14 -34.99 42.84 -28.66
CA PRO A 14 -35.70 41.87 -27.79
C PRO A 14 -37.06 42.36 -27.19
N PRO A 15 -37.77 41.56 -26.35
CA PRO A 15 -37.65 41.64 -24.86
C PRO A 15 -37.64 40.23 -24.18
N GLY A 16 -37.29 40.05 -22.90
CA GLY A 16 -38.13 40.20 -21.68
C GLY A 16 -38.84 38.86 -21.33
N ASP A 17 -38.78 38.26 -20.13
CA ASP A 17 -38.30 38.73 -18.82
C ASP A 17 -37.73 37.63 -17.88
N ALA A 18 -36.92 38.09 -16.90
CA ALA A 18 -36.69 37.56 -15.55
C ALA A 18 -36.45 36.04 -15.28
N SER A 19 -35.20 35.68 -14.93
CA SER A 19 -34.80 35.33 -13.52
C SER A 19 -33.56 34.42 -13.43
N SER A 20 -32.35 34.98 -13.28
CA SER A 20 -31.21 34.30 -12.63
C SER A 20 -30.07 35.26 -12.23
N GLU A 21 -29.55 35.08 -11.02
CA GLU A 21 -28.30 35.63 -10.49
C GLU A 21 -27.10 35.36 -11.43
N PRO A 22 -26.13 36.28 -11.59
CA PRO A 22 -24.93 36.17 -10.72
C PRO A 22 -24.10 37.45 -10.43
N LEU A 23 -23.34 37.38 -9.33
CA LEU A 23 -21.99 37.95 -9.12
C LEU A 23 -21.74 39.47 -9.35
N SER A 24 -21.76 40.26 -8.27
CA SER A 24 -20.80 41.38 -8.09
C SER A 24 -20.67 41.83 -6.62
N ALA A 25 -19.43 41.88 -6.06
CA ALA A 25 -19.09 42.57 -4.80
C ALA A 25 -17.58 42.63 -4.43
N VAL A 26 -16.64 42.35 -5.34
CA VAL A 26 -15.18 42.44 -5.04
C VAL A 26 -14.54 43.53 -5.91
N ALA A 27 -14.42 44.75 -5.37
CA ALA A 27 -13.54 45.81 -5.89
C ALA A 27 -13.51 47.10 -5.01
N ALA A 28 -14.64 47.53 -4.48
CA ALA A 28 -14.90 48.97 -4.26
C ALA A 28 -15.03 49.43 -2.80
N SER A 29 -13.95 49.39 -2.01
CA SER A 29 -13.74 50.25 -0.81
C SER A 29 -12.29 50.22 -0.28
N SER A 30 -11.29 50.14 -1.17
CA SER A 30 -9.87 49.99 -0.79
C SER A 30 -8.97 51.14 -1.28
N ALA A 31 -9.49 52.38 -1.35
CA ALA A 31 -8.71 53.54 -1.85
C ALA A 31 -9.21 54.94 -1.40
N ALA A 32 -9.60 55.17 -0.13
CA ALA A 32 -10.17 56.49 0.26
C ALA A 32 -9.94 57.05 1.69
N VAL A 33 -9.04 56.51 2.54
CA VAL A 33 -8.46 57.30 3.67
C VAL A 33 -6.99 56.91 3.90
N SER A 34 -6.08 57.53 3.15
CA SER A 34 -4.63 57.26 3.25
C SER A 34 -3.79 58.51 2.98
N ALA A 35 -4.03 59.59 3.73
CA ALA A 35 -3.27 60.86 3.59
C ALA A 35 -3.18 61.75 4.85
N ALA A 36 -3.87 61.43 5.97
CA ALA A 36 -4.18 62.43 7.01
C ALA A 36 -3.80 62.04 8.46
N ALA A 37 -2.81 61.16 8.67
CA ALA A 37 -2.25 60.87 9.99
C ALA A 37 -0.81 60.31 9.93
N ALA A 38 0.10 61.01 9.24
CA ALA A 38 1.54 60.69 9.28
C ALA A 38 2.16 61.17 10.62
N SER A 39 1.65 60.67 11.74
CA SER A 39 2.01 61.10 13.10
C SER A 39 1.90 59.95 14.09
N SER A 40 3.05 59.29 14.34
CA SER A 40 3.37 58.53 15.57
C SER A 40 2.30 57.58 16.15
N SER A 41 2.16 56.39 15.56
CA SER A 41 2.09 55.15 16.37
C SER A 41 2.35 53.90 15.52
N LEU A 42 3.47 53.23 15.77
CA LEU A 42 3.51 51.78 15.62
C LEU A 42 2.54 51.20 16.68
N PRO A 43 1.72 50.16 16.38
CA PRO A 43 0.93 49.50 17.42
C PRO A 43 1.91 48.98 18.47
N SER A 44 1.86 49.51 19.68
CA SER A 44 2.93 49.30 20.64
C SER A 44 2.91 47.87 21.15
N ILE A 45 4.01 47.43 21.75
CA ILE A 45 4.07 46.13 22.45
C ILE A 45 3.04 46.09 23.60
N ALA A 46 2.57 47.23 24.10
CA ALA A 46 1.46 47.29 25.05
C ALA A 46 0.09 47.06 24.39
N ASP A 47 -0.12 47.54 23.16
CA ASP A 47 -1.39 47.37 22.42
C ASP A 47 -1.56 45.95 21.88
N ILE A 48 -0.49 45.36 21.36
CA ILE A 48 -0.47 43.94 20.98
C ILE A 48 -0.71 43.06 22.23
N ARG A 49 -0.16 43.46 23.38
CA ARG A 49 -0.35 42.75 24.67
C ARG A 49 -1.74 42.99 25.28
N SER A 50 -2.38 44.13 25.05
CA SER A 50 -3.76 44.40 25.49
C SER A 50 -4.76 43.65 24.62
N ALA A 51 -4.55 43.61 23.30
CA ALA A 51 -5.32 42.79 22.36
C ALA A 51 -5.16 41.28 22.62
N ALA A 52 -3.94 40.81 22.92
CA ALA A 52 -3.72 39.41 23.30
C ALA A 52 -4.43 39.07 24.62
N ARG A 53 -4.39 39.97 25.62
CA ARG A 53 -5.10 39.81 26.89
C ARG A 53 -6.62 39.86 26.72
N SER A 54 -7.16 40.76 25.89
CA SER A 54 -8.60 40.82 25.64
C SER A 54 -9.08 39.60 24.86
N ALA A 55 -8.34 39.12 23.85
CA ALA A 55 -8.62 37.86 23.17
C ALA A 55 -8.57 36.64 24.12
N GLN A 56 -7.57 36.57 25.01
CA GLN A 56 -7.48 35.55 26.05
C GLN A 56 -8.65 35.65 27.05
N GLN A 57 -9.06 36.86 27.42
CA GLN A 57 -10.14 37.09 28.37
C GLN A 57 -11.51 36.78 27.76
N THR A 58 -11.76 37.18 26.51
CA THR A 58 -12.93 36.80 25.69
C THR A 58 -13.02 35.28 25.48
N SER A 59 -11.88 34.63 25.18
CA SER A 59 -11.80 33.16 25.15
C SER A 59 -12.16 32.55 26.51
N SER A 60 -11.65 33.11 27.61
CA SER A 60 -11.98 32.64 28.96
C SER A 60 -13.45 32.85 29.33
N THR A 61 -14.12 33.89 28.83
CA THR A 61 -15.56 34.11 29.06
C THR A 61 -16.40 33.15 28.22
N HIS A 62 -16.03 32.86 26.97
CA HIS A 62 -16.71 31.83 26.17
C HIS A 62 -16.53 30.42 26.75
N LEU A 63 -15.35 30.10 27.28
CA LEU A 63 -15.12 28.84 27.98
C LEU A 63 -15.93 28.75 29.29
N ARG A 64 -16.09 29.86 30.02
CA ARG A 64 -16.93 29.92 31.22
C ARG A 64 -18.42 29.84 30.91
N THR A 65 -18.93 30.48 29.87
CA THR A 65 -20.34 30.31 29.48
C THR A 65 -20.61 28.90 28.96
N PHE A 66 -19.67 28.29 28.22
CA PHE A 66 -19.76 26.88 27.83
C PHE A 66 -19.75 25.94 29.05
N GLN A 67 -18.91 26.19 30.05
CA GLN A 67 -18.93 25.45 31.33
C GLN A 67 -20.25 25.62 32.08
N ASN A 68 -20.82 26.83 32.10
CA ASN A 68 -22.13 27.08 32.71
C ASN A 68 -23.25 26.34 31.97
N HIS A 69 -23.25 26.34 30.63
CA HIS A 69 -24.22 25.56 29.84
C HIS A 69 -24.01 24.05 29.96
N ILE A 70 -22.79 23.56 30.19
CA ILE A 70 -22.56 22.15 30.56
C ILE A 70 -23.17 21.86 31.93
N ALA A 71 -22.96 22.72 32.94
CA ALA A 71 -23.53 22.54 34.27
C ALA A 71 -25.07 22.59 34.24
N GLU A 72 -25.63 23.51 33.46
CA GLU A 72 -27.07 23.64 33.18
C GLU A 72 -27.60 22.38 32.48
N ALA A 73 -27.01 21.96 31.36
CA ALA A 73 -27.42 20.76 30.62
C ALA A 73 -27.26 19.48 31.46
N VAL A 74 -26.24 19.39 32.31
CA VAL A 74 -26.09 18.28 33.28
C VAL A 74 -27.19 18.34 34.35
N SER A 75 -27.57 19.52 34.84
CA SER A 75 -28.68 19.64 35.81
C SER A 75 -30.03 19.28 35.20
N GLN A 76 -30.31 19.72 33.97
CA GLN A 76 -31.50 19.34 33.21
C GLN A 76 -31.50 17.83 32.91
N TYR A 77 -30.38 17.28 32.47
CA TYR A 77 -30.21 15.84 32.28
C TYR A 77 -30.48 15.06 33.57
N ARG A 78 -29.95 15.50 34.72
CA ARG A 78 -30.20 14.88 36.03
C ARG A 78 -31.68 14.94 36.42
N THR A 79 -32.40 16.04 36.18
CA THR A 79 -33.84 16.06 36.45
C THR A 79 -34.64 15.09 35.58
N TYR A 80 -34.26 14.89 34.31
CA TYR A 80 -34.85 13.85 33.46
C TYR A 80 -34.43 12.43 33.87
N GLU A 81 -33.19 12.25 34.32
CA GLU A 81 -32.66 10.98 34.82
C GLU A 81 -33.36 10.56 36.12
N ASP A 82 -33.54 11.46 37.09
CA ASP A 82 -34.27 11.21 38.34
C ASP A 82 -35.77 10.96 38.09
N ALA A 83 -36.39 11.69 37.14
CA ALA A 83 -37.76 11.42 36.70
C ALA A 83 -37.90 10.05 36.01
N PHE A 84 -36.89 9.63 35.23
CA PHE A 84 -36.85 8.30 34.60
C PHE A 84 -36.60 7.19 35.64
N LEU A 85 -35.61 7.35 36.52
CA LEU A 85 -35.24 6.38 37.54
C LEU A 85 -36.34 6.20 38.59
N SER A 86 -37.04 7.26 38.98
CA SER A 86 -38.25 7.14 39.81
C SER A 86 -39.35 6.37 39.09
N LYS A 87 -39.62 6.63 37.80
CA LYS A 87 -40.60 5.84 37.03
C LYS A 87 -40.19 4.39 36.80
N VAL A 88 -38.90 4.10 36.65
CA VAL A 88 -38.37 2.72 36.62
C VAL A 88 -38.52 2.05 37.98
N LYS A 89 -38.32 2.77 39.09
CA LYS A 89 -38.53 2.26 40.46
C LYS A 89 -40.01 1.99 40.76
N ASP A 90 -40.91 2.91 40.38
CA ASP A 90 -42.37 2.72 40.45
C ASP A 90 -42.77 1.48 39.63
N GLY A 91 -42.29 1.40 38.38
CA GLY A 91 -42.54 0.27 37.47
C GLY A 91 -41.99 -1.06 38.00
N LEU A 92 -40.87 -1.05 38.74
CA LEU A 92 -40.31 -2.24 39.38
C LEU A 92 -41.18 -2.72 40.56
N VAL A 93 -41.81 -1.82 41.31
CA VAL A 93 -42.79 -2.17 42.35
C VAL A 93 -44.04 -2.79 41.70
N VAL A 94 -44.60 -2.16 40.67
CA VAL A 94 -45.76 -2.69 39.93
C VAL A 94 -45.44 -4.03 39.24
N ALA A 95 -44.22 -4.22 38.74
CA ALA A 95 -43.75 -5.48 38.17
C ALA A 95 -43.50 -6.58 39.22
N ARG A 96 -43.21 -6.22 40.48
CA ARG A 96 -43.13 -7.16 41.61
C ARG A 96 -44.52 -7.67 41.99
N GLU A 97 -45.53 -6.79 41.93
CA GLU A 97 -46.94 -7.15 42.14
C GLU A 97 -47.48 -7.99 40.98
N ASN A 98 -47.07 -7.68 39.75
CA ASN A 98 -47.52 -8.34 38.51
C ASN A 98 -46.39 -9.20 37.89
N GLN A 99 -45.89 -10.18 38.64
CA GLN A 99 -44.67 -10.95 38.30
C GLN A 99 -44.65 -11.51 36.86
N ALA A 100 -45.79 -12.01 36.35
CA ALA A 100 -45.89 -12.54 35.00
C ALA A 100 -45.64 -11.48 33.90
N LEU A 101 -46.14 -10.26 34.12
CA LEU A 101 -45.99 -9.13 33.20
C LEU A 101 -44.58 -8.55 33.28
N GLY A 102 -44.04 -8.43 34.50
CA GLY A 102 -42.64 -8.08 34.75
C GLY A 102 -41.65 -9.03 34.08
N ALA A 103 -41.90 -10.34 34.13
CA ALA A 103 -41.07 -11.35 33.47
C ALA A 103 -41.05 -11.18 31.93
N GLY A 104 -42.19 -10.91 31.29
CA GLY A 104 -42.26 -10.66 29.85
C GLY A 104 -41.47 -9.42 29.40
N LEU A 105 -41.53 -8.33 30.19
CA LEU A 105 -40.73 -7.12 29.98
C LEU A 105 -39.24 -7.39 30.18
N ALA A 106 -38.86 -8.14 31.22
CA ALA A 106 -37.46 -8.51 31.47
C ALA A 106 -36.87 -9.37 30.34
N ILE A 107 -37.62 -10.36 29.83
CA ILE A 107 -37.19 -11.24 28.72
C ILE A 107 -37.02 -10.45 27.42
N SER A 108 -37.97 -9.57 27.08
CA SER A 108 -37.89 -8.76 25.86
C SER A 108 -36.77 -7.71 25.93
N ALA A 109 -36.58 -7.05 27.07
CA ALA A 109 -35.45 -6.15 27.30
C ALA A 109 -34.09 -6.90 27.23
N ALA A 110 -34.00 -8.09 27.82
CA ALA A 110 -32.80 -8.93 27.75
C ALA A 110 -32.47 -9.33 26.30
N LEU A 111 -33.46 -9.72 25.49
CA LEU A 111 -33.28 -10.04 24.08
C LEU A 111 -32.74 -8.83 23.27
N ILE A 112 -33.23 -7.61 23.53
CA ILE A 112 -32.75 -6.39 22.87
C ILE A 112 -31.33 -6.00 23.34
N ALA A 113 -31.02 -6.23 24.62
CA ALA A 113 -29.68 -6.01 25.18
C ALA A 113 -28.65 -7.03 24.66
N MET A 114 -29.08 -8.27 24.36
CA MET A 114 -28.20 -9.32 23.84
C MET A 114 -27.55 -8.92 22.51
N ARG A 115 -26.23 -9.14 22.42
CA ARG A 115 -25.39 -8.70 21.29
C ARG A 115 -25.76 -9.36 19.96
N ALA A 116 -26.33 -10.57 19.98
CA ALA A 116 -26.70 -11.31 18.77
C ALA A 116 -28.08 -10.93 18.20
N PRO A 117 -29.21 -10.96 18.96
CA PRO A 117 -30.50 -10.49 18.45
C PRO A 117 -30.47 -9.02 18.04
N ARG A 118 -29.74 -8.16 18.77
CA ARG A 118 -29.46 -6.78 18.34
C ARG A 118 -28.82 -6.74 16.94
N ARG A 119 -27.75 -7.51 16.70
CA ARG A 119 -27.07 -7.54 15.39
C ARG A 119 -27.97 -8.11 14.27
N PHE A 120 -28.86 -9.06 14.59
CA PHE A 120 -29.87 -9.59 13.69
C PHE A 120 -30.91 -8.54 13.31
N LEU A 121 -31.50 -7.86 14.31
CA LEU A 121 -32.45 -6.76 14.10
C LEU A 121 -31.84 -5.64 13.26
N PHE A 122 -30.64 -5.16 13.59
CA PHE A 122 -29.96 -4.12 12.80
C PHE A 122 -29.63 -4.58 11.37
N ARG A 123 -29.37 -5.87 11.11
CA ARG A 123 -29.16 -6.39 9.75
C ARG A 123 -30.47 -6.41 8.94
N HIS A 124 -31.59 -6.83 9.54
CA HIS A 124 -32.86 -7.04 8.82
C HIS A 124 -33.77 -5.80 8.75
N THR A 125 -33.72 -4.90 9.73
CA THR A 125 -34.58 -3.69 9.76
C THR A 125 -33.92 -2.50 9.08
N PHE A 126 -32.75 -2.06 9.54
CA PHE A 126 -32.06 -0.89 8.98
C PHE A 126 -31.62 -1.07 7.52
N GLY A 127 -31.42 -2.30 7.06
CA GLY A 127 -31.20 -2.59 5.64
C GLY A 127 -32.34 -2.14 4.73
N ARG A 128 -33.60 -2.09 5.22
CA ARG A 128 -34.77 -1.63 4.45
C ARG A 128 -34.92 -0.10 4.38
N PHE A 129 -34.17 0.67 5.17
CA PHE A 129 -34.23 2.14 5.17
C PHE A 129 -33.15 2.81 4.30
N GLN A 130 -32.28 2.03 3.64
CA GLN A 130 -31.44 2.56 2.57
C GLN A 130 -32.25 2.71 1.29
N SER A 131 -32.25 3.90 0.68
CA SER A 131 -32.87 4.12 -0.63
C SER A 131 -32.22 3.26 -1.71
N GLU A 132 -32.99 2.96 -2.76
CA GLU A 132 -32.50 2.17 -3.90
C GLU A 132 -31.34 2.88 -4.62
N GLU A 133 -31.40 4.21 -4.69
CA GLU A 133 -30.31 5.09 -5.14
C GLU A 133 -29.03 4.93 -4.30
N ALA A 134 -29.13 4.94 -2.96
CA ALA A 134 -27.97 4.79 -2.09
C ALA A 134 -27.31 3.40 -2.25
N ARG A 135 -28.12 2.36 -2.47
CA ARG A 135 -27.63 1.01 -2.80
C ARG A 135 -26.97 0.99 -4.19
N TYR A 136 -27.59 1.60 -5.19
CA TYR A 136 -27.05 1.67 -6.55
C TYR A 136 -25.72 2.43 -6.59
N VAL A 137 -25.63 3.60 -5.96
CA VAL A 137 -24.38 4.38 -5.84
C VAL A 137 -23.31 3.61 -5.06
N SER A 138 -23.68 2.83 -4.05
CA SER A 138 -22.73 1.94 -3.36
C SER A 138 -22.24 0.79 -4.25
N ALA A 139 -23.12 0.21 -5.08
CA ALA A 139 -22.77 -0.84 -6.03
C ALA A 139 -21.86 -0.29 -7.15
N GLU A 140 -22.21 0.86 -7.73
CA GLU A 140 -21.45 1.53 -8.78
C GLU A 140 -20.02 1.90 -8.32
N LYS A 141 -19.87 2.39 -7.07
CA LYS A 141 -18.56 2.57 -6.43
C LYS A 141 -17.79 1.26 -6.33
N SER A 142 -18.40 0.21 -5.79
CA SER A 142 -17.73 -1.10 -5.68
C SER A 142 -17.31 -1.68 -7.04
N VAL A 143 -18.06 -1.44 -8.11
CA VAL A 143 -17.69 -1.85 -9.48
C VAL A 143 -16.52 -1.03 -10.01
N LYS A 144 -16.47 0.29 -9.74
CA LYS A 144 -15.33 1.15 -10.09
C LYS A 144 -14.06 0.73 -9.34
N ASP A 145 -14.16 0.51 -8.02
CA ASP A 145 -13.06 0.07 -7.17
C ASP A 145 -12.53 -1.31 -7.60
N LEU A 146 -13.43 -2.26 -7.87
CA LEU A 146 -13.08 -3.57 -8.41
C LEU A 146 -12.40 -3.44 -9.78
N ASN A 147 -12.91 -2.62 -10.71
CA ASN A 147 -12.28 -2.47 -12.02
C ASN A 147 -10.86 -1.88 -11.93
N GLN A 148 -10.63 -0.90 -11.05
CA GLN A 148 -9.28 -0.38 -10.76
C GLN A 148 -8.35 -1.48 -10.21
N SER A 149 -8.82 -2.27 -9.25
CA SER A 149 -8.04 -3.39 -8.70
C SER A 149 -7.72 -4.46 -9.75
N LEU A 150 -8.65 -4.75 -10.67
CA LEU A 150 -8.47 -5.69 -11.76
C LEU A 150 -7.48 -5.17 -12.81
N GLU A 151 -7.45 -3.86 -13.09
CA GLU A 151 -6.46 -3.26 -13.98
C GLU A 151 -5.05 -3.29 -13.38
N LEU A 152 -4.90 -2.92 -12.10
CA LEU A 152 -3.63 -3.04 -11.37
C LEU A 152 -3.14 -4.49 -11.38
N MET A 153 -3.99 -5.46 -10.99
CA MET A 153 -3.66 -6.88 -10.97
C MET A 153 -3.32 -7.43 -12.37
N LYS A 154 -4.00 -7.00 -13.44
CA LYS A 154 -3.62 -7.35 -14.83
C LYS A 154 -2.23 -6.84 -15.19
N ASN A 155 -1.91 -5.61 -14.80
CA ASN A 155 -0.63 -4.98 -15.11
C ASN A 155 0.53 -5.53 -14.26
N GLU A 156 0.27 -5.94 -13.02
CA GLU A 156 1.24 -6.67 -12.19
C GLU A 156 1.44 -8.11 -12.68
N SER A 157 0.37 -8.82 -13.03
CA SER A 157 0.42 -10.16 -13.60
C SER A 157 1.28 -10.22 -14.87
N LYS A 158 1.09 -9.29 -15.83
CA LYS A 158 1.96 -9.14 -17.01
C LYS A 158 3.44 -9.00 -16.61
N LYS A 159 3.77 -8.05 -15.74
CA LYS A 159 5.15 -7.80 -15.26
C LYS A 159 5.74 -9.01 -14.51
N LEU A 160 4.94 -9.85 -13.88
CA LEU A 160 5.39 -11.08 -13.21
C LEU A 160 5.62 -12.22 -14.22
N LEU A 161 4.76 -12.38 -15.23
CA LEU A 161 4.93 -13.35 -16.31
C LEU A 161 6.14 -13.01 -17.20
N GLU A 162 6.36 -11.73 -17.50
CA GLU A 162 7.54 -11.24 -18.22
C GLU A 162 8.83 -11.56 -17.46
N ARG A 163 8.88 -11.28 -16.15
CA ARG A 163 10.05 -11.64 -15.30
C ARG A 163 10.25 -13.14 -15.18
N THR A 164 9.18 -13.92 -15.05
CA THR A 164 9.26 -15.38 -14.94
C THR A 164 9.78 -16.00 -16.24
N THR A 165 9.26 -15.57 -17.39
CA THR A 165 9.72 -16.08 -18.70
C THR A 165 11.11 -15.58 -19.09
N LEU A 166 11.58 -14.46 -18.54
CA LEU A 166 12.98 -14.04 -18.62
C LEU A 166 13.87 -14.94 -17.76
N ALA A 167 13.55 -15.10 -16.47
CA ALA A 167 14.29 -15.96 -15.55
C ALA A 167 14.35 -17.42 -16.02
N GLU A 168 13.28 -17.94 -16.64
CA GLU A 168 13.25 -19.28 -17.24
C GLU A 168 14.24 -19.41 -18.41
N LYS A 169 14.35 -18.39 -19.28
CA LYS A 169 15.33 -18.37 -20.38
C LYS A 169 16.76 -18.34 -19.85
N ASP A 170 17.03 -17.47 -18.89
CA ASP A 170 18.36 -17.34 -18.28
C ASP A 170 18.77 -18.61 -17.54
N MET A 171 17.83 -19.26 -16.82
CA MET A 171 18.08 -20.53 -16.15
C MET A 171 18.33 -21.67 -17.14
N LYS A 172 17.58 -21.74 -18.26
CA LYS A 172 17.84 -22.71 -19.34
C LYS A 172 19.17 -22.47 -20.04
N TYR A 173 19.55 -21.21 -20.27
CA TYR A 173 20.83 -20.84 -20.85
C TYR A 173 21.99 -21.22 -19.91
N GLY A 174 21.91 -20.85 -18.63
CA GLY A 174 22.89 -21.22 -17.61
C GLY A 174 23.05 -22.72 -17.42
N TYR A 175 21.93 -23.47 -17.40
CA TYR A 175 21.92 -24.93 -17.40
C TYR A 175 22.70 -25.50 -18.59
N ASN A 176 22.41 -25.02 -19.81
CA ASN A 176 23.03 -25.51 -21.03
C ASN A 176 24.54 -25.21 -21.06
N GLU A 177 24.98 -24.01 -20.66
CA GLU A 177 26.42 -23.70 -20.65
C GLU A 177 27.17 -24.39 -19.50
N LEU A 178 26.53 -24.64 -18.36
CA LEU A 178 27.12 -25.44 -17.28
C LEU A 178 27.26 -26.93 -17.68
N MET A 179 26.31 -27.46 -18.45
CA MET A 179 26.40 -28.78 -19.07
C MET A 179 27.49 -28.85 -20.16
N SER A 180 27.62 -27.79 -20.99
CA SER A 180 28.65 -27.67 -22.03
C SER A 180 30.05 -27.61 -21.41
N THR A 181 30.27 -26.73 -20.43
CA THR A 181 31.54 -26.58 -19.72
C THR A 181 31.89 -27.78 -18.87
N GLY A 182 30.90 -28.42 -18.23
CA GLY A 182 31.07 -29.70 -17.55
C GLY A 182 31.55 -30.82 -18.49
N THR A 183 30.93 -30.94 -19.67
CA THR A 183 31.31 -31.92 -20.70
C THR A 183 32.74 -31.67 -21.21
N LYS A 184 33.09 -30.40 -21.48
CA LYS A 184 34.47 -29.99 -21.82
C LYS A 184 35.46 -30.35 -20.70
N CYS A 185 35.13 -30.12 -19.43
CA CYS A 185 35.95 -30.52 -18.28
C CYS A 185 36.14 -32.04 -18.18
N LYS A 186 35.09 -32.84 -18.45
CA LYS A 186 35.13 -34.31 -18.47
C LYS A 186 36.04 -34.84 -19.58
N GLN A 187 35.99 -34.24 -20.78
CA GLN A 187 36.88 -34.56 -21.89
C GLN A 187 38.34 -34.19 -21.58
N LEU A 188 38.59 -32.98 -21.07
CA LEU A 188 39.93 -32.51 -20.69
C LEU A 188 40.53 -33.33 -19.54
N THR A 189 39.72 -33.77 -18.57
CA THR A 189 40.17 -34.70 -17.52
C THR A 189 40.63 -36.04 -18.11
N LYS A 190 39.92 -36.57 -19.12
CA LYS A 190 40.30 -37.81 -19.83
C LYS A 190 41.55 -37.65 -20.70
N SER A 191 41.81 -36.49 -21.31
CA SER A 191 43.05 -36.26 -22.06
C SER A 191 44.23 -36.05 -21.12
N LEU A 192 44.07 -35.24 -20.06
CA LEU A 192 45.07 -35.07 -19.01
C LEU A 192 45.47 -36.41 -18.38
N TYR A 193 44.52 -37.31 -18.08
CA TYR A 193 44.82 -38.67 -17.59
C TYR A 193 45.77 -39.44 -18.53
N LYS A 194 45.54 -39.37 -19.85
CA LYS A 194 46.39 -40.05 -20.86
C LYS A 194 47.79 -39.44 -20.98
N VAL A 195 47.91 -38.12 -20.77
CA VAL A 195 49.20 -37.42 -20.78
C VAL A 195 49.95 -37.64 -19.46
N GLU A 196 49.25 -37.64 -18.33
CA GLU A 196 49.76 -37.97 -16.99
C GLU A 196 50.37 -39.37 -16.96
N ALA A 197 49.67 -40.37 -17.52
CA ALA A 197 50.17 -41.74 -17.66
C ALA A 197 51.46 -41.79 -18.49
N ARG A 198 51.44 -41.25 -19.72
CA ARG A 198 52.62 -41.21 -20.60
C ARG A 198 53.82 -40.48 -19.99
N ALA A 199 53.58 -39.44 -19.20
CA ALA A 199 54.63 -38.71 -18.50
C ALA A 199 55.19 -39.49 -17.30
N ALA A 200 54.36 -40.29 -16.61
CA ALA A 200 54.83 -41.24 -15.61
C ALA A 200 55.67 -42.37 -16.24
N ASP A 201 55.17 -43.01 -17.31
CA ASP A 201 55.90 -44.03 -18.08
C ASP A 201 57.28 -43.52 -18.54
N LEU A 202 57.36 -42.23 -18.91
CA LEU A 202 58.60 -41.57 -19.30
C LEU A 202 59.53 -41.29 -18.10
N MET A 203 59.01 -40.91 -16.93
CA MET A 203 59.83 -40.78 -15.72
C MET A 203 60.45 -42.10 -15.31
N ASP A 204 59.69 -43.20 -15.38
CA ASP A 204 60.17 -44.52 -14.96
C ASP A 204 61.24 -45.05 -15.94
N ARG A 205 61.09 -44.85 -17.26
CA ARG A 205 62.18 -45.07 -18.23
C ARG A 205 63.40 -44.18 -17.97
N LEU A 206 63.20 -42.89 -17.66
CA LEU A 206 64.27 -41.98 -17.25
C LEU A 206 64.88 -42.35 -15.89
N ARG A 207 64.28 -43.26 -15.11
CA ARG A 207 64.82 -43.77 -13.84
C ARG A 207 65.91 -44.83 -14.06
N GLU A 208 65.76 -45.63 -15.11
CA GLU A 208 66.67 -46.73 -15.49
C GLU A 208 68.02 -46.24 -16.04
N VAL A 209 68.06 -45.02 -16.61
CA VAL A 209 69.26 -44.44 -17.24
C VAL A 209 70.00 -43.49 -16.26
N PRO A 210 71.21 -43.81 -15.77
CA PRO A 210 71.94 -43.03 -14.77
C PRO A 210 72.88 -41.97 -15.40
N THR A 211 72.36 -41.10 -16.27
CA THR A 211 73.13 -40.06 -16.98
C THR A 211 72.84 -38.66 -16.41
N ARG A 212 73.82 -37.74 -16.46
CA ARG A 212 73.64 -36.35 -15.98
C ARG A 212 72.46 -35.63 -16.64
N GLU A 213 72.26 -35.87 -17.94
CA GLU A 213 71.17 -35.28 -18.73
C GLU A 213 69.81 -35.92 -18.41
N SER A 214 69.75 -37.24 -18.21
CA SER A 214 68.50 -37.90 -17.82
C SER A 214 68.05 -37.50 -16.42
N LEU A 215 68.96 -37.11 -15.52
CA LEU A 215 68.61 -36.51 -14.22
C LEU A 215 67.93 -35.13 -14.36
N ALA A 216 68.41 -34.28 -15.27
CA ALA A 216 67.76 -33.00 -15.56
C ALA A 216 66.35 -33.20 -16.15
N LEU A 217 66.25 -34.03 -17.20
CA LEU A 217 64.97 -34.39 -17.80
C LEU A 217 63.99 -35.04 -16.80
N ARG A 218 64.49 -35.83 -15.84
CA ARG A 218 63.67 -36.42 -14.77
C ARG A 218 63.07 -35.35 -13.85
N ALA A 219 63.79 -34.26 -13.55
CA ALA A 219 63.25 -33.14 -12.79
C ALA A 219 62.17 -32.38 -13.57
N ASP A 220 62.41 -32.12 -14.86
CA ASP A 220 61.44 -31.45 -15.74
C ASP A 220 60.14 -32.25 -15.89
N VAL A 221 60.25 -33.56 -16.19
CA VAL A 221 59.08 -34.44 -16.33
C VAL A 221 58.37 -34.65 -14.99
N ALA A 222 59.08 -34.69 -13.85
CA ALA A 222 58.46 -34.71 -12.53
C ALA A 222 57.66 -33.42 -12.25
N SER A 223 58.19 -32.26 -12.63
CA SER A 223 57.46 -30.99 -12.55
C SER A 223 56.19 -31.03 -13.41
N MET A 224 56.28 -31.55 -14.64
CA MET A 224 55.16 -31.72 -15.56
C MET A 224 54.08 -32.66 -15.01
N VAL A 225 54.46 -33.84 -14.48
CA VAL A 225 53.54 -34.80 -13.84
C VAL A 225 52.82 -34.14 -12.65
N SER A 226 53.54 -33.37 -11.82
CA SER A 226 52.93 -32.65 -10.69
C SER A 226 51.91 -31.59 -11.15
N ASN A 227 52.21 -30.86 -12.22
CA ASN A 227 51.31 -29.85 -12.81
C ASN A 227 50.07 -30.49 -13.45
N LEU A 228 50.23 -31.58 -14.19
CA LEU A 228 49.12 -32.35 -14.78
C LEU A 228 48.18 -32.89 -13.69
N LYS A 229 48.72 -33.49 -12.62
CA LYS A 229 47.96 -33.94 -11.45
C LYS A 229 47.20 -32.79 -10.77
N ARG A 230 47.85 -31.63 -10.59
CA ARG A 230 47.23 -30.43 -10.01
C ARG A 230 46.07 -29.92 -10.87
N GLN A 231 46.28 -29.75 -12.18
CA GLN A 231 45.24 -29.31 -13.14
C GLN A 231 44.06 -30.28 -13.18
N ARG A 232 44.35 -31.59 -13.30
CA ARG A 232 43.34 -32.65 -13.31
C ARG A 232 42.49 -32.63 -12.04
N SER A 233 43.10 -32.55 -10.86
CA SER A 233 42.36 -32.48 -9.59
C SER A 233 41.48 -31.22 -9.48
N ALA A 234 41.88 -30.10 -10.09
CA ALA A 234 41.08 -28.87 -10.13
C ALA A 234 39.88 -28.99 -11.07
N LEU A 235 40.02 -29.68 -12.20
CA LEU A 235 38.93 -29.97 -13.13
C LEU A 235 37.96 -31.01 -12.56
N GLU A 236 38.45 -32.05 -11.89
CA GLU A 236 37.60 -33.02 -11.19
C GLU A 236 36.80 -32.35 -10.06
N LYS A 237 37.40 -31.41 -9.31
CA LYS A 237 36.69 -30.58 -8.31
C LYS A 237 35.63 -29.69 -8.95
N ARG A 238 35.89 -29.05 -10.10
CA ARG A 238 34.87 -28.27 -10.83
C ARG A 238 33.73 -29.16 -11.36
N ARG A 239 34.04 -30.31 -11.97
CA ARG A 239 33.03 -31.27 -12.42
C ARG A 239 32.16 -31.76 -11.26
N ARG A 240 32.75 -32.02 -10.08
CA ARG A 240 31.98 -32.42 -8.89
C ARG A 240 30.97 -31.35 -8.48
N LYS A 241 31.38 -30.07 -8.41
CA LYS A 241 30.47 -28.94 -8.13
C LYS A 241 29.33 -28.82 -9.15
N ILE A 242 29.59 -29.14 -10.41
CA ILE A 242 28.55 -29.17 -11.45
C ILE A 242 27.55 -30.31 -11.21
N SER A 243 28.02 -31.50 -10.82
CA SER A 243 27.13 -32.62 -10.45
C SER A 243 26.41 -32.44 -9.11
N GLU A 244 26.98 -31.69 -8.16
CA GLU A 244 26.35 -31.29 -6.90
C GLU A 244 25.15 -30.35 -7.13
N LEU A 245 25.10 -29.66 -8.28
CA LEU A 245 23.95 -28.87 -8.75
C LEU A 245 22.93 -29.71 -9.55
N GLY A 246 23.01 -31.05 -9.47
CA GLY A 246 22.08 -31.97 -10.12
C GLY A 246 22.36 -32.27 -11.60
N LEU A 247 23.43 -31.74 -12.19
CA LEU A 247 23.74 -31.95 -13.62
C LEU A 247 24.50 -33.27 -13.85
N ALA A 248 23.97 -34.12 -14.74
CA ALA A 248 24.53 -35.42 -15.07
C ALA A 248 25.76 -35.34 -16.01
N VAL A 249 26.88 -34.85 -15.48
CA VAL A 249 28.15 -34.60 -16.19
C VAL A 249 29.19 -35.70 -15.99
#